data_AF-A0A820STT4-F1
#
_entry.id   AF-A0A820STT4-F1
#
_cell.length_a   1.000
_cell.length_b   1.000
_cell.length_c   1.000
_cell.angle_alpha   90.00
_cell.angle_beta   90.00
_cell.angle_gamma   90.00
#
_symmetry.space_group_name_H-M   'P 1'
#
loop_
_entity.id
_entity.type
_entity.pdbx_description
1 polymer ?
#
loop_
_entity_poly.entity_id
_entity_poly.type
_entity_poly.pdbx_seq_one_letter_code
_entity_poly.pdbx_strand_id
1 'polypeptide(L)'
;RTITVTQIIYKPDEIPDFISTDPAYRIDCSPDEDEYRSFCQQNLSKNRTSNITSASCTARGCIYDSNAISGTPTCYIPLEKGGYELKEGPTQISNAITQYKLARLSTPSSKFSMFNHDIENLKVQVSVSGPEL
;
A
#
# COMPACT_ATOMS: atom_id res chain seq x y z
N ARG A 1 23.98 -1.58 -5.01
CA ARG A 1 23.08 -0.44 -5.30
C ARG A 1 22.48 -0.03 -3.97
N THR A 2 22.74 1.20 -3.53
CA THR A 2 22.29 1.72 -2.24
C THR A 2 20.89 2.31 -2.43
N ILE A 3 19.90 1.82 -1.68
CA ILE A 3 18.57 2.44 -1.62
C ILE A 3 18.58 3.32 -0.37
N THR A 4 18.65 4.63 -0.57
CA THR A 4 18.46 5.61 0.50
C THR A 4 16.96 5.75 0.74
N VAL A 5 16.46 5.18 1.83
CA VAL A 5 15.08 5.43 2.28
C VAL A 5 15.14 6.64 3.20
N THR A 6 14.81 7.82 2.67
CA THR A 6 14.60 9.01 3.49
C THR A 6 13.36 8.77 4.33
N GLN A 7 13.54 8.63 5.64
CA GLN A 7 12.45 8.45 6.59
C GLN A 7 11.61 9.73 6.59
N ILE A 8 10.45 9.72 5.95
CA ILE A 8 9.45 10.77 6.15
C ILE A 8 8.74 10.44 7.46
N ILE A 9 9.23 11.04 8.55
CA ILE A 9 8.58 10.97 9.85
C ILE A 9 7.37 11.90 9.78
N TYR A 10 6.21 11.38 9.41
CA TYR A 10 4.95 12.05 9.72
C TYR A 10 4.71 11.91 11.22
N LYS A 11 4.31 12.99 11.88
CA LYS A 11 3.75 12.85 13.23
C LYS A 11 2.53 11.92 13.11
N PRO A 12 2.38 10.94 14.02
CA PRO A 12 1.27 9.99 13.94
C PRO A 12 -0.12 10.66 13.96
N ASP A 13 -0.21 11.89 14.46
CA ASP A 13 -1.45 12.66 14.57
C ASP A 13 -1.73 13.58 13.37
N GLU A 14 -0.84 13.61 12.36
CA GLU A 14 -0.95 14.46 11.18
C GLU A 14 -0.64 13.63 9.92
N ILE A 15 -1.30 12.48 9.73
CA ILE A 15 -1.55 12.05 8.34
C ILE A 15 -2.47 13.15 7.79
N PRO A 16 -2.04 13.98 6.83
CA PRO A 16 -2.93 14.99 6.31
C PRO A 16 -4.13 14.24 5.70
N ASP A 17 -5.34 14.52 6.18
CA ASP A 17 -6.60 14.04 5.57
C ASP A 17 -6.59 14.25 4.03
N PHE A 18 -5.77 15.19 3.58
CA PHE A 18 -5.47 15.51 2.19
C PHE A 18 -4.92 14.37 1.33
N ILE A 19 -4.06 13.47 1.85
CA ILE A 19 -3.50 12.35 1.05
C ILE A 19 -4.55 11.25 0.82
N SER A 20 -5.57 11.23 1.67
CA SER A 20 -6.59 10.18 1.74
C SER A 20 -7.58 10.26 0.57
N THR A 21 -8.04 11.45 0.19
CA THR A 21 -9.16 11.59 -0.76
C THR A 21 -8.77 11.89 -2.20
N ASP A 22 -7.52 12.31 -2.46
CA ASP A 22 -7.08 12.66 -3.81
C ASP A 22 -6.92 11.39 -4.68
N PRO A 23 -7.64 11.29 -5.81
CA PRO A 23 -7.55 10.16 -6.73
C PRO A 23 -6.14 9.80 -7.19
N ALA A 24 -5.18 10.73 -7.17
CA ALA A 24 -3.79 10.50 -7.55
C ALA A 24 -3.05 9.56 -6.59
N TYR A 25 -3.49 9.43 -5.34
CA TYR A 25 -2.86 8.55 -4.34
C TYR A 25 -3.58 7.21 -4.18
N ARG A 26 -4.63 6.95 -4.97
CA ARG A 26 -5.34 5.67 -4.96
C ARG A 26 -4.40 4.55 -5.41
N ILE A 27 -4.39 3.46 -4.64
CA ILE A 27 -3.61 2.26 -4.97
C ILE A 27 -4.46 1.35 -5.85
N ASP A 28 -3.94 0.96 -7.02
CA ASP A 28 -4.61 0.05 -7.94
C ASP A 28 -4.85 -1.33 -7.30
N CYS A 29 -6.09 -1.80 -7.35
CA CYS A 29 -6.52 -3.09 -6.82
C CYS A 29 -6.62 -4.20 -7.88
N SER A 30 -6.39 -3.88 -9.14
CA SER A 30 -6.31 -4.86 -10.21
C SER A 30 -5.17 -4.52 -11.15
N PRO A 31 -3.92 -4.58 -10.67
CA PRO A 31 -2.79 -4.54 -11.58
C PRO A 31 -2.94 -5.70 -12.56
N ASP A 32 -3.01 -5.42 -13.86
CA ASP A 32 -3.13 -6.45 -14.88
C ASP A 32 -1.94 -7.43 -14.78
N GLU A 33 -2.19 -8.74 -14.79
CA GLU A 33 -1.17 -9.79 -14.67
C GLU A 33 -0.08 -9.68 -15.76
N ASP A 34 -0.49 -9.25 -16.97
CA ASP A 34 0.42 -8.99 -18.09
C ASP A 34 1.19 -7.65 -17.95
N GLU A 35 0.65 -6.68 -17.20
CA GLU A 35 1.27 -5.38 -16.96
C GLU A 35 2.32 -5.44 -15.83
N TYR A 36 2.08 -6.24 -14.78
CA TYR A 36 3.02 -6.43 -13.68
C TYR A 36 4.36 -7.04 -14.14
N ARG A 37 4.32 -8.01 -15.08
CA ARG A 37 5.52 -8.58 -15.69
C ARG A 37 6.33 -7.55 -16.49
N SER A 38 5.68 -6.55 -17.07
CA SER A 38 6.32 -5.53 -17.90
C SER A 38 6.81 -4.31 -17.09
N PHE A 39 6.16 -3.97 -15.97
CA PHE A 39 6.50 -2.81 -15.13
C PHE A 39 7.85 -2.95 -14.41
N CYS A 40 8.21 -4.17 -13.99
CA CYS A 40 9.55 -4.45 -13.47
C CYS A 40 10.63 -4.39 -14.56
N GLN A 41 10.26 -4.23 -15.83
CA GLN A 41 11.19 -4.26 -16.95
C GLN A 41 11.34 -2.92 -17.67
N GLN A 42 10.34 -2.06 -17.87
CA GLN A 42 10.54 -0.83 -18.67
C GLN A 42 9.62 0.36 -18.32
N ASN A 43 10.22 1.56 -18.31
CA ASN A 43 9.57 2.87 -18.33
C ASN A 43 8.65 3.00 -19.57
N LEU A 44 7.34 2.86 -19.43
CA LEU A 44 6.41 3.32 -20.46
C LEU A 44 5.12 3.88 -19.86
N SER A 45 4.85 5.13 -20.22
CA SER A 45 3.55 5.80 -20.13
C SER A 45 2.57 5.14 -21.10
N LYS A 46 2.03 3.97 -20.75
CA LYS A 46 0.88 3.40 -21.45
C LYS A 46 -0.41 3.83 -20.77
N ASN A 47 -1.35 4.27 -21.58
CA ASN A 47 -2.72 4.59 -21.15
C ASN A 47 -3.35 3.30 -20.59
N ARG A 48 -3.56 3.28 -19.28
CA ARG A 48 -4.02 2.13 -18.48
C ARG A 48 -5.51 1.90 -18.70
N THR A 49 -5.90 1.42 -19.88
CA THR A 49 -7.26 0.92 -20.12
C THR A 49 -7.33 -0.54 -19.66
N SER A 50 -7.39 -0.74 -18.35
CA SER A 50 -7.70 -2.05 -17.76
C SER A 50 -9.15 -2.39 -18.08
N ASN A 51 -9.41 -3.60 -18.57
CA ASN A 51 -10.77 -4.08 -18.87
C ASN A 51 -11.49 -4.49 -17.56
N ILE A 52 -11.43 -3.63 -16.56
CA ILE A 52 -11.98 -3.89 -15.24
C ILE A 52 -13.46 -3.51 -15.18
N THR A 53 -14.28 -4.47 -14.78
CA THR A 53 -15.71 -4.25 -14.53
C THR A 53 -15.95 -3.88 -13.06
N SER A 54 -17.07 -3.21 -12.79
CA SER A 54 -17.52 -2.96 -11.42
C SER A 54 -17.66 -4.26 -10.62
N ALA A 55 -18.19 -5.32 -11.23
CA ALA A 55 -18.36 -6.63 -10.60
C ALA A 55 -17.00 -7.27 -10.26
N SER A 56 -16.04 -7.27 -11.19
CA SER A 56 -14.71 -7.87 -10.93
C SER A 56 -13.90 -7.07 -9.90
N CYS A 57 -14.08 -5.75 -9.84
CA CYS A 57 -13.45 -4.90 -8.82
C CYS A 57 -14.03 -5.15 -7.42
N THR A 58 -15.36 -5.14 -7.30
CA THR A 58 -16.05 -5.33 -6.02
C THR A 58 -15.91 -6.76 -5.48
N ALA A 59 -15.79 -7.77 -6.36
CA ALA A 59 -15.49 -9.14 -5.96
C ALA A 59 -14.13 -9.27 -5.24
N ARG A 60 -13.19 -8.36 -5.51
CA ARG A 60 -11.89 -8.25 -4.80
C ARG A 60 -12.00 -7.49 -3.48
N GLY A 61 -13.18 -6.95 -3.15
CA GLY A 61 -13.40 -6.11 -1.98
C GLY A 61 -12.93 -4.66 -2.15
N CYS A 62 -12.72 -4.22 -3.40
CA CYS A 62 -12.25 -2.89 -3.76
C CYS A 62 -13.37 -1.95 -4.21
N ILE A 63 -13.03 -0.67 -4.36
CA ILE A 63 -13.96 0.37 -4.81
C ILE A 63 -13.79 0.59 -6.31
N TYR A 64 -14.91 0.57 -7.03
CA TYR A 64 -14.99 0.90 -8.44
C TYR A 64 -15.47 2.34 -8.62
N ASP A 65 -14.74 3.14 -9.40
CA ASP A 65 -15.10 4.51 -9.74
C ASP A 65 -15.26 4.65 -11.26
N SER A 66 -16.51 4.70 -11.72
CA SER A 66 -16.84 4.86 -13.15
C SER A 66 -16.42 6.20 -13.73
N ASN A 67 -16.10 7.18 -12.87
CA ASN A 67 -15.72 8.53 -13.26
C ASN A 67 -14.22 8.79 -13.00
N ALA A 68 -13.42 7.73 -12.84
CA ALA A 68 -11.99 7.86 -12.63
C ALA A 68 -11.36 8.72 -13.73
N ILE A 69 -10.54 9.68 -13.31
CA ILE A 69 -9.85 10.60 -14.20
C ILE A 69 -8.69 9.85 -14.86
N SER A 70 -8.37 10.17 -16.12
CA SER A 70 -7.23 9.60 -16.83
C SER A 70 -5.95 9.64 -15.98
N GLY A 71 -5.27 8.50 -15.86
CA GLY A 71 -4.08 8.34 -15.03
C GLY A 71 -4.34 7.89 -13.59
N THR A 72 -5.59 7.80 -13.16
CA THR A 72 -5.98 7.27 -11.84
C THR A 72 -6.66 5.90 -11.98
N PRO A 73 -6.54 5.00 -10.98
CA PRO A 73 -7.13 3.67 -11.07
C PRO A 73 -8.66 3.72 -10.96
N THR A 74 -9.34 3.09 -11.92
CA THR A 74 -10.80 2.86 -11.91
C THR A 74 -11.21 1.88 -10.82
N CYS A 75 -10.32 0.96 -10.42
CA CYS A 75 -10.51 0.03 -9.31
C CYS A 75 -9.39 0.18 -8.28
N TYR A 76 -9.73 0.56 -7.05
CA TYR A 76 -8.71 0.90 -6.05
C TYR A 76 -8.99 0.31 -4.67
N ILE A 77 -7.91 0.19 -3.89
CA ILE A 77 -7.94 -0.32 -2.53
C ILE A 77 -8.63 0.73 -1.63
N PRO A 78 -9.68 0.36 -0.87
CA PRO A 78 -10.30 1.23 0.13
C PRO A 78 -9.29 1.54 1.23
N LEU A 79 -9.24 2.78 1.74
CA LEU A 79 -8.25 3.18 2.75
C LEU A 79 -8.40 2.44 4.09
N GLU A 80 -9.64 2.13 4.44
CA GLU A 80 -9.98 1.36 5.63
C GLU A 80 -9.68 -0.14 5.47
N LYS A 81 -9.16 -0.55 4.30
CA LYS A 81 -8.78 -1.92 3.96
C LYS A 81 -7.40 -1.93 3.32
N GLY A 82 -6.80 -3.11 3.18
CA GLY A 82 -5.58 -3.26 2.38
C GLY A 82 -4.38 -2.51 2.94
N GLY A 83 -3.90 -2.97 4.10
CA GLY A 83 -2.72 -2.42 4.74
C GLY A 83 -2.54 -2.99 6.14
N TYR A 84 -1.70 -2.33 6.92
CA TYR A 84 -1.44 -2.68 8.31
C TYR A 84 -1.48 -1.42 9.17
N GLU A 85 -1.95 -1.57 10.39
CA GLU A 85 -1.89 -0.55 11.44
C GLU A 85 -0.80 -0.87 12.46
N LEU A 86 -0.24 0.17 13.06
CA LEU A 86 0.71 0.05 14.16
C LEU A 86 -0.03 -0.45 15.41
N LYS A 87 0.33 -1.64 15.91
CA LYS A 87 -0.27 -2.19 17.13
C LYS A 87 0.52 -1.87 18.38
N GLU A 88 1.84 -1.86 18.28
CA GLU A 88 2.73 -1.51 19.37
C GLU A 88 3.76 -0.51 18.88
N GLY A 89 4.07 0.47 19.73
CA GLY A 89 5.05 1.52 19.43
C GLY A 89 6.45 0.97 19.15
N PRO A 90 7.36 1.84 18.66
CA PRO A 90 8.72 1.45 18.33
C PRO A 90 9.44 0.85 19.54
N THR A 91 10.00 -0.34 19.37
CA THR A 91 10.86 -1.00 20.37
C THR A 91 12.30 -0.94 19.91
N GLN A 92 13.17 -0.28 20.68
CA GLN A 92 14.61 -0.31 20.42
C GLN A 92 15.18 -1.69 20.78
N ILE A 93 15.72 -2.38 19.77
CA ILE A 93 16.42 -3.67 19.96
C ILE A 93 17.91 -3.41 20.20
N SER A 94 18.46 -2.40 19.52
CA SER A 94 19.82 -1.90 19.71
C SER A 94 19.89 -0.43 19.31
N ASN A 95 21.06 0.20 19.47
CA ASN A 95 21.29 1.57 19.03
C ASN A 95 21.04 1.78 17.53
N ALA A 96 21.14 0.72 16.72
CA ALA A 96 20.99 0.77 15.28
C ALA A 96 19.67 0.16 14.78
N ILE A 97 18.89 -0.52 15.63
CA ILE A 97 17.71 -1.29 15.21
C ILE A 97 16.47 -0.91 16.01
N THR A 98 15.47 -0.42 15.30
CA THR A 98 14.12 -0.19 15.83
C THR A 98 13.15 -1.21 15.25
N GLN A 99 12.33 -1.82 16.10
CA GLN A 99 11.29 -2.77 15.71
C GLN A 99 9.90 -2.18 15.86
N TYR A 100 9.03 -2.51 14.91
CA TYR A 100 7.61 -2.18 14.91
C TYR A 100 6.80 -3.47 14.79
N LYS A 101 5.66 -3.51 15.47
CA LYS A 101 4.66 -4.57 15.28
C LYS A 101 3.43 -3.98 14.63
N LEU A 102 3.08 -4.53 13.47
CA LEU A 102 1.93 -4.11 12.71
C LEU A 102 0.92 -5.26 12.65
N ALA A 103 -0.37 -4.95 12.63
CA ALA A 103 -1.40 -5.93 12.36
C ALA A 103 -2.26 -5.48 11.18
N ARG A 104 -2.80 -6.45 10.47
CA ARG A 104 -3.53 -6.22 9.24
C ARG A 104 -4.81 -5.43 9.49
N LEU A 105 -5.08 -4.46 8.61
CA LEU A 105 -6.35 -3.74 8.54
C LEU A 105 -7.41 -4.66 7.90
N SER A 106 -7.96 -5.56 8.72
CA SER A 106 -9.05 -6.47 8.36
C SER A 106 -10.27 -6.10 9.20
N THR A 107 -11.27 -5.43 8.63
CA THR A 107 -12.53 -5.20 9.33
C THR A 107 -13.33 -6.52 9.44
N PRO A 108 -14.13 -6.72 10.51
CA PRO A 108 -14.93 -7.94 10.67
C PRO A 108 -15.91 -8.22 9.52
N SER A 109 -16.31 -7.19 8.77
CA SER A 109 -17.30 -7.25 7.69
C SER A 109 -16.74 -7.61 6.32
N SER A 110 -15.42 -7.57 6.11
CA SER A 110 -14.82 -8.06 4.89
C SER A 110 -13.40 -8.54 5.15
N LYS A 111 -13.17 -9.85 5.02
CA LYS A 111 -11.84 -10.41 4.78
C LYS A 111 -11.38 -9.93 3.40
N PHE A 112 -11.03 -8.66 3.29
CA PHE A 112 -10.35 -8.15 2.11
C PHE A 112 -9.08 -8.98 1.97
N SER A 113 -8.99 -9.82 0.96
CA SER A 113 -7.89 -10.78 0.77
C SER A 113 -7.78 -11.00 -0.71
N MET A 114 -6.75 -10.43 -1.33
CA MET A 114 -6.57 -10.53 -2.77
C MET A 114 -6.01 -11.89 -3.19
N PHE A 115 -5.17 -12.50 -2.33
CA PHE A 115 -4.42 -13.71 -2.64
C PHE A 115 -4.63 -14.85 -1.64
N ASN A 116 -5.51 -14.69 -0.64
CA ASN A 116 -5.87 -15.73 0.34
C ASN A 116 -4.71 -16.31 1.17
N HIS A 117 -3.61 -15.58 1.26
CA HIS A 117 -2.42 -15.91 2.03
C HIS A 117 -1.92 -14.70 2.80
N ASP A 118 -2.84 -13.94 3.38
CA ASP A 118 -2.53 -12.75 4.15
C ASP A 118 -1.77 -13.09 5.43
N ILE A 119 -0.83 -12.22 5.80
CA ILE A 119 -0.13 -12.27 7.07
C ILE A 119 -0.85 -11.33 8.02
N GLU A 120 -1.35 -11.85 9.15
CA GLU A 120 -2.12 -11.00 10.08
C GLU A 120 -1.23 -10.06 10.90
N ASN A 121 -0.01 -10.51 11.23
CA ASN A 121 0.90 -9.79 12.11
C ASN A 121 2.29 -9.70 11.48
N LEU A 122 2.79 -8.49 11.32
CA LEU A 122 4.13 -8.21 10.83
C LEU A 122 5.04 -7.70 11.93
N LYS A 123 6.29 -8.14 11.86
CA LYS A 123 7.39 -7.62 12.67
C LYS A 123 8.37 -6.94 11.73
N VAL A 124 8.39 -5.62 11.74
CA VAL A 124 9.25 -4.81 10.86
C VAL A 124 10.45 -4.33 11.66
N GLN A 125 11.66 -4.56 11.16
CA GLN A 125 12.89 -4.06 11.76
C GLN A 125 13.56 -3.08 10.81
N VAL A 126 13.82 -1.89 11.31
CA VAL A 126 14.52 -0.83 10.60
C VAL A 126 15.91 -0.73 11.20
N SER A 127 16.93 -0.95 10.37
CA SER A 127 18.33 -0.84 10.76
C SER A 127 18.97 0.38 10.10
N VAL A 128 19.65 1.21 10.88
CA VAL A 128 20.51 2.27 10.34
C VAL A 128 21.90 1.69 10.10
N SER A 129 22.39 1.78 8.87
CA SER A 129 23.75 1.36 8.51
C SER A 129 24.46 2.43 7.69
N GLY A 130 25.72 2.69 8.02
CA GLY A 130 26.57 3.75 7.46
C GLY A 130 27.74 4.03 8.40
N PRO A 131 28.79 4.78 7.96
CA PRO A 131 29.83 5.22 8.88
C PRO A 131 29.16 6.01 10.01
N GLU A 132 29.50 5.63 11.25
CA GLU A 132 28.89 6.15 12.48
C GLU A 132 28.85 7.69 12.49
N LEU A 133 27.81 8.22 13.14
CA LEU A 133 27.61 9.64 13.45
C LEU A 133 28.83 10.29 14.10
#